data_AF-A0A6G0UPD8-F1
#
_entry.id   AF-A0A6G0UPD8-F1
#
_cell.length_a   1.000
_cell.length_b   1.000
_cell.length_c   1.000
_cell.angle_alpha   90.00
_cell.angle_beta   90.00
_cell.angle_gamma   90.00
#
_symmetry.space_group_name_H-M   'P 1'
#
loop_
_entity.id
_entity.type
_entity.pdbx_description
1 polymer ?
#
loop_
_entity_poly.entity_id
_entity_poly.type
_entity_poly.pdbx_seq_one_letter_code
_entity_poly.pdbx_strand_id
1 'polypeptide(L)'
;MEEFLKLLLLAVVLVQGSYGYERKSPSIVCVNGTVVSGKCNCNSGYIGDYCELKVNCASHERNPNGSCKSCKEHFNGTFCEEIQCTNGKPEDQKCVCEKPYSGEFCDKLTTEDVYLYYNKRMTSAVGILGALTIIPLIMVYYGCEYMARKRQVKRIGQQVSENQNVSVDSQAVKNLLVD
;
A
#
# COMPACT_ATOMS: atom_id res chain seq x y z
N MET A 1 -35.29 -47.71 -25.70
CA MET A 1 -35.28 -46.25 -25.45
C MET A 1 -33.87 -45.67 -25.40
N GLU A 2 -32.87 -46.37 -24.86
CA GLU A 2 -31.48 -45.85 -24.82
C GLU A 2 -30.82 -45.65 -26.20
N GLU A 3 -31.05 -46.54 -27.16
CA GLU A 3 -30.45 -46.43 -28.49
C GLU A 3 -30.96 -45.22 -29.30
N PHE A 4 -32.23 -44.85 -29.11
CA PHE A 4 -32.82 -43.65 -29.71
C PHE A 4 -32.24 -42.36 -29.12
N LEU A 5 -31.88 -42.38 -27.83
CA LEU A 5 -31.27 -41.24 -27.15
C LEU A 5 -29.82 -41.03 -27.61
N LYS A 6 -29.06 -42.11 -27.88
CA LYS A 6 -27.70 -42.03 -28.44
C LYS A 6 -27.68 -41.45 -29.86
N LEU A 7 -28.64 -41.84 -30.69
CA LEU A 7 -28.79 -41.32 -32.06
C LEU A 7 -29.14 -39.82 -32.08
N LEU A 8 -29.98 -39.36 -31.16
CA LEU A 8 -30.29 -37.93 -31.00
C LEU A 8 -29.08 -37.11 -30.52
N LEU A 9 -28.31 -37.64 -29.56
CA LEU A 9 -27.11 -36.96 -29.07
C LEU A 9 -26.03 -36.85 -30.15
N LEU A 10 -25.80 -37.90 -30.95
CA LEU A 10 -24.87 -37.86 -32.07
C LEU A 10 -25.30 -36.88 -33.17
N ALA A 11 -26.60 -36.79 -33.46
CA ALA A 11 -27.12 -35.81 -34.41
C ALA A 11 -26.92 -34.35 -33.94
N VAL A 12 -27.10 -34.07 -32.64
CA VAL A 12 -26.86 -32.73 -32.08
C VAL A 12 -25.38 -32.33 -32.12
N VAL A 13 -24.47 -33.28 -31.87
CA VAL A 13 -23.01 -33.02 -31.93
C VAL A 13 -22.54 -32.76 -33.38
N LEU A 14 -23.12 -33.44 -34.37
CA LEU A 14 -22.75 -33.26 -35.78
C LEU A 14 -23.34 -31.97 -36.39
N VAL A 15 -24.45 -31.45 -35.88
CA VAL A 15 -25.07 -30.19 -36.34
C VAL A 15 -24.28 -28.94 -35.89
N GLN A 16 -23.36 -29.06 -34.94
CA GLN A 16 -22.50 -27.94 -34.53
C GLN A 16 -21.29 -27.71 -35.44
N GLY A 17 -21.06 -28.59 -36.43
CA GLY A 17 -20.00 -28.44 -37.41
C GLY A 17 -20.40 -27.52 -38.56
N SER A 18 -20.20 -26.20 -38.41
CA SER A 18 -19.92 -25.19 -39.46
C SER A 18 -20.35 -23.77 -39.07
N TYR A 19 -20.19 -23.36 -37.80
CA TYR A 19 -20.10 -21.93 -37.53
C TYR A 19 -18.70 -21.47 -37.93
N GLY A 20 -18.56 -21.05 -39.18
CA GLY A 20 -17.41 -20.30 -39.66
C GLY A 20 -17.28 -19.02 -38.83
N TYR A 21 -16.49 -19.09 -37.76
CA TYR A 21 -16.11 -17.91 -37.00
C TYR A 21 -15.18 -17.10 -37.90
N GLU A 22 -15.74 -16.13 -38.59
CA GLU A 22 -14.97 -15.13 -39.32
C GLU A 22 -14.05 -14.45 -38.30
N ARG A 23 -12.77 -14.84 -38.27
CA ARG A 23 -11.77 -14.19 -37.42
C ARG A 23 -11.59 -12.79 -37.97
N LYS A 24 -12.41 -11.85 -37.49
CA LYS A 24 -12.17 -10.42 -37.63
C LYS A 24 -10.80 -10.18 -37.01
N SER A 25 -9.79 -9.96 -37.86
CA SER A 25 -8.44 -9.65 -37.40
C SER A 25 -8.53 -8.49 -36.41
N PRO A 26 -7.88 -8.57 -35.23
CA PRO A 26 -7.94 -7.50 -34.25
C PRO A 26 -7.53 -6.20 -34.94
N SER A 27 -8.44 -5.22 -34.97
CA SER A 27 -8.14 -3.90 -35.50
C SER A 27 -7.04 -3.30 -34.63
N ILE A 28 -5.88 -3.02 -35.21
CA ILE A 28 -4.79 -2.33 -34.54
C ILE A 28 -5.31 -1.01 -33.95
N VAL A 29 -5.05 -0.79 -32.65
CA VAL A 29 -5.45 0.43 -31.94
C VAL A 29 -4.18 1.25 -31.70
N CYS A 30 -4.15 2.46 -32.24
CA CYS A 30 -3.06 3.41 -32.00
C CYS A 30 -3.47 4.35 -30.87
N VAL A 31 -2.66 4.45 -29.81
CA VAL A 31 -2.95 5.29 -28.64
C VAL A 31 -2.82 6.77 -29.00
N ASN A 32 -1.70 7.16 -29.63
CA ASN A 32 -1.40 8.53 -30.03
C ASN A 32 -1.06 8.64 -31.51
N GLY A 33 -1.95 8.16 -32.38
CA GLY A 33 -1.71 8.18 -33.82
C GLY A 33 -2.92 7.78 -34.65
N THR A 34 -2.70 7.61 -35.94
CA THR A 34 -3.73 7.16 -36.89
C THR A 34 -3.31 5.87 -37.55
N VAL A 35 -4.30 5.01 -37.87
CA VAL A 35 -4.03 3.78 -38.60
C VAL A 35 -3.89 4.10 -40.08
N VAL A 36 -2.72 3.84 -40.65
CA VAL A 36 -2.46 3.98 -42.09
C VAL A 36 -1.94 2.65 -42.60
N SER A 37 -2.66 2.03 -43.54
CA SER A 37 -2.28 0.75 -44.16
C SER A 37 -1.98 -0.38 -43.16
N GLY A 38 -2.74 -0.45 -42.06
CA GLY A 38 -2.60 -1.50 -41.04
C GLY A 38 -1.41 -1.31 -40.08
N LYS A 39 -0.75 -0.15 -40.10
CA LYS A 39 0.27 0.24 -39.11
C LYS A 39 -0.13 1.56 -38.44
N CYS A 40 0.41 1.81 -37.25
CA CYS A 40 0.23 3.08 -36.58
C CYS A 40 1.21 4.13 -37.12
N ASN A 41 0.66 5.25 -37.56
CA ASN A 41 1.42 6.47 -37.84
C ASN A 41 1.30 7.40 -36.62
N CYS A 42 2.39 7.56 -35.87
CA CYS A 42 2.39 8.27 -34.60
C CYS A 42 2.39 9.79 -34.74
N ASN A 43 1.69 10.45 -33.83
CA ASN A 43 1.73 11.90 -33.71
C ASN A 43 3.13 12.37 -33.28
N SER A 44 3.48 13.62 -33.59
CA SER A 44 4.78 14.18 -33.21
C SER A 44 5.02 14.07 -31.69
N GLY A 45 6.12 13.43 -31.31
CA GLY A 45 6.49 13.21 -29.91
C GLY A 45 6.09 11.85 -29.32
N TYR A 46 5.53 10.95 -30.13
CA TYR A 46 5.21 9.59 -29.75
C TYR A 46 5.84 8.58 -30.70
N ILE A 47 6.22 7.42 -30.16
CA ILE A 47 6.80 6.29 -30.88
C ILE A 47 6.24 4.97 -30.32
N GLY A 48 6.70 3.83 -30.86
CA GLY A 48 6.20 2.50 -30.53
C GLY A 48 5.27 1.96 -31.60
N ASP A 49 5.05 0.65 -31.59
CA ASP A 49 4.20 -0.02 -32.59
C ASP A 49 2.74 0.44 -32.53
N TYR A 50 2.31 0.90 -31.36
CA TYR A 50 0.96 1.41 -31.08
C TYR A 50 0.96 2.89 -30.65
N CYS A 51 2.08 3.60 -30.81
CA CYS A 51 2.26 5.00 -30.40
C CYS A 51 2.01 5.22 -28.89
N GLU A 52 2.41 4.25 -28.08
CA GLU A 52 2.24 4.20 -26.63
C GLU A 52 3.36 4.93 -25.87
N LEU A 53 4.55 5.04 -26.47
CA LEU A 53 5.72 5.62 -25.82
C LEU A 53 5.87 7.10 -26.17
N LYS A 54 5.96 7.95 -25.15
CA LYS A 54 6.28 9.37 -25.29
C LYS A 54 7.79 9.59 -25.37
N VAL A 55 8.19 10.47 -26.29
CA VAL A 55 9.59 10.89 -26.52
C VAL A 55 9.94 12.06 -25.59
N ASN A 56 11.02 11.95 -24.81
CA ASN A 56 11.44 12.96 -23.83
C ASN A 56 12.81 13.59 -24.14
N CYS A 57 12.98 14.14 -25.35
CA CYS A 57 14.19 14.89 -25.69
C CYS A 57 14.34 16.15 -24.83
N ALA A 58 15.57 16.53 -24.47
CA ALA A 58 15.85 17.78 -23.74
C ALA A 58 15.63 19.04 -24.59
N SER A 59 15.91 18.95 -25.89
CA SER A 59 15.72 20.03 -26.85
C SER A 59 14.86 19.59 -28.04
N HIS A 60 14.50 20.54 -28.89
CA HIS A 60 13.81 20.26 -30.16
C HIS A 60 14.77 19.73 -31.25
N GLU A 61 16.08 19.69 -31.00
CA GLU A 61 17.07 19.18 -31.94
C GLU A 61 17.00 17.66 -32.03
N ARG A 62 16.90 17.14 -33.25
CA ARG A 62 16.85 15.70 -33.53
C ARG A 62 17.96 15.32 -34.48
N ASN A 63 18.42 14.08 -34.35
CA ASN A 63 19.32 13.45 -35.31
C ASN A 63 18.57 13.19 -36.63
N PRO A 64 19.29 12.95 -37.75
CA PRO A 64 18.66 12.69 -39.06
C PRO A 64 17.73 11.48 -39.10
N ASN A 65 17.96 10.51 -38.21
CA ASN A 65 17.10 9.33 -38.01
C ASN A 65 15.86 9.62 -37.14
N GLY A 66 15.65 10.87 -36.71
CA GLY A 66 14.56 11.29 -35.83
C GLY A 66 14.84 11.09 -34.34
N SER A 67 16.00 10.54 -33.95
CA SER A 67 16.35 10.28 -32.56
C SER A 67 16.70 11.56 -31.79
N CYS A 68 16.62 11.52 -30.46
CA CYS A 68 16.97 12.69 -29.66
C CYS A 68 18.49 12.91 -29.68
N LYS A 69 18.92 14.18 -29.72
CA LYS A 69 20.35 14.54 -29.55
C LYS A 69 20.79 14.47 -28.10
N SER A 70 19.90 14.81 -27.17
CA SER A 70 20.07 14.64 -25.72
C SER A 70 18.71 14.38 -25.05
N CYS A 71 18.73 13.59 -23.98
CA CYS A 71 17.56 13.27 -23.17
C CYS A 71 17.36 14.26 -22.03
N LYS A 72 16.10 14.45 -21.63
CA LYS A 72 15.79 15.08 -20.35
C LYS A 72 16.41 14.28 -19.22
N GLU A 73 16.64 14.95 -18.10
CA GLU A 73 17.12 14.30 -16.88
C GLU A 73 16.18 13.15 -16.50
N HIS A 74 16.75 12.03 -16.04
CA HIS A 74 16.01 10.80 -15.71
C HIS A 74 15.32 10.10 -16.88
N PHE A 75 15.71 10.38 -18.13
CA PHE A 75 15.29 9.62 -19.31
C PHE A 75 16.49 9.10 -20.11
N ASN A 76 16.32 7.95 -20.74
CA ASN A 76 17.32 7.30 -21.57
C ASN A 76 16.66 6.60 -22.76
N GLY A 77 17.49 6.03 -23.65
CA GLY A 77 17.05 5.38 -24.88
C GLY A 77 17.38 6.21 -26.10
N THR A 78 17.12 5.65 -27.28
CA THR A 78 17.47 6.30 -28.56
C THR A 78 16.59 7.54 -28.79
N PHE A 79 15.34 7.47 -28.34
CA PHE A 79 14.34 8.51 -28.41
C PHE A 79 13.94 9.02 -27.00
N CYS A 80 14.76 8.74 -25.97
CA CYS A 80 14.48 9.14 -24.59
C CYS A 80 13.11 8.63 -24.10
N GLU A 81 12.78 7.40 -24.48
CA GLU A 81 11.52 6.71 -24.24
C GLU A 81 11.53 5.91 -22.93
N GLU A 82 12.71 5.61 -22.39
CA GLU A 82 12.90 4.86 -21.16
C GLU A 82 13.06 5.82 -19.98
N ILE A 83 12.17 5.70 -18.98
CA ILE A 83 12.30 6.43 -17.72
C ILE A 83 13.33 5.75 -16.81
N GLN A 84 14.18 6.54 -16.18
CA GLN A 84 15.12 6.08 -15.17
C GLN A 84 14.62 6.43 -13.76
N CYS A 85 14.49 5.40 -12.93
CA CYS A 85 14.04 5.53 -11.55
C CYS A 85 15.23 5.37 -10.60
N THR A 86 15.37 6.24 -9.60
CA THR A 86 16.48 6.18 -8.64
C THR A 86 16.29 5.05 -7.62
N ASN A 87 15.10 4.98 -6.99
CA ASN A 87 14.76 3.98 -5.97
C ASN A 87 13.43 3.29 -6.32
N GLY A 88 13.41 2.59 -7.45
CA GLY A 88 12.20 1.95 -7.95
C GLY A 88 12.41 1.22 -9.26
N LYS A 89 11.29 0.82 -9.87
CA LYS A 89 11.29 0.14 -11.18
C LYS A 89 10.42 0.89 -12.16
N PRO A 90 10.80 0.94 -13.46
CA PRO A 90 9.96 1.52 -14.49
C PRO A 90 8.79 0.58 -14.83
N GLU A 91 7.58 1.13 -14.90
CA GLU A 91 6.34 0.47 -15.34
C GLU A 91 5.54 1.48 -16.18
N ASP A 92 5.31 1.19 -17.46
CA ASP A 92 4.56 2.03 -18.41
C ASP A 92 4.98 3.52 -18.44
N GLN A 93 6.28 3.77 -18.58
CA GLN A 93 6.90 5.11 -18.57
C GLN A 93 6.68 5.90 -17.25
N LYS A 94 6.38 5.22 -16.14
CA LYS A 94 6.33 5.79 -14.79
C LYS A 94 7.20 4.99 -13.85
N CYS A 95 7.67 5.62 -12.77
CA CYS A 95 8.40 4.90 -11.74
C CYS A 95 7.46 4.38 -10.66
N VAL A 96 7.55 3.09 -10.37
CA VAL A 96 6.97 2.48 -9.18
C VAL A 96 8.03 2.49 -8.10
N CYS A 97 7.83 3.37 -7.11
CA CYS A 97 8.81 3.61 -6.06
C CYS A 97 8.81 2.52 -5.00
N GLU A 98 10.01 2.15 -4.57
CA GLU A 98 10.20 1.33 -3.38
C GLU A 98 9.99 2.18 -2.13
N LYS A 99 9.17 1.72 -1.20
CA LYS A 99 8.93 2.46 0.05
C LYS A 99 10.21 2.49 0.89
N PRO A 100 10.56 3.62 1.52
CA PRO A 100 9.74 4.84 1.72
C PRO A 100 9.96 5.95 0.69
N TYR A 101 10.60 5.69 -0.45
CA TYR A 101 10.86 6.70 -1.46
C TYR A 101 9.59 7.10 -2.22
N SER A 102 9.55 8.35 -2.69
CA SER A 102 8.44 8.95 -3.41
C SER A 102 8.93 9.91 -4.51
N GLY A 103 8.01 10.52 -5.26
CA GLY A 103 8.32 11.39 -6.40
C GLY A 103 8.12 10.71 -7.76
N GLU A 104 8.25 11.49 -8.84
CA GLU A 104 8.06 11.02 -10.22
C GLU A 104 9.16 10.02 -10.64
N PHE A 105 10.38 10.22 -10.13
CA PHE A 105 11.55 9.38 -10.41
C PHE A 105 12.05 8.61 -9.18
N CYS A 106 11.28 8.60 -8.08
CA CYS A 106 11.63 7.94 -6.81
C CYS A 106 12.94 8.45 -6.18
N ASP A 107 13.20 9.74 -6.34
CA ASP A 107 14.35 10.48 -5.84
C ASP A 107 14.07 11.20 -4.52
N LYS A 108 12.78 11.34 -4.15
CA LYS A 108 12.38 12.07 -2.95
C LYS A 108 12.28 11.12 -1.76
N LEU A 109 12.83 11.57 -0.63
CA LEU A 109 12.72 10.92 0.66
C LEU A 109 12.29 11.95 1.68
N THR A 110 11.00 11.95 2.04
CA THR A 110 10.48 12.87 3.05
C THR A 110 10.48 12.22 4.43
N THR A 111 10.65 13.04 5.47
CA THR A 111 10.55 12.55 6.86
C THR A 111 9.17 11.96 7.14
N GLU A 112 8.12 12.55 6.56
CA GLU A 112 6.75 12.03 6.66
C GLU A 112 6.63 10.62 6.09
N ASP A 113 7.09 10.37 4.87
CA ASP A 113 7.03 9.04 4.23
C ASP A 113 7.83 8.01 5.03
N VAL A 114 9.01 8.40 5.53
CA VAL A 114 9.86 7.58 6.40
C VAL A 114 9.11 7.22 7.69
N TYR A 115 8.57 8.21 8.40
CA TYR A 115 7.85 7.98 9.64
C TYR A 115 6.60 7.14 9.42
N LEU A 116 5.79 7.43 8.38
CA LEU A 116 4.61 6.64 8.06
C LEU A 116 4.97 5.18 7.75
N TYR A 117 6.01 4.95 6.95
CA TYR A 117 6.46 3.60 6.61
C TYR A 117 6.95 2.83 7.84
N TYR A 118 7.84 3.42 8.64
CA TYR A 118 8.36 2.75 9.85
C TYR A 118 7.30 2.61 10.93
N ASN A 119 6.46 3.61 11.17
CA ASN A 119 5.37 3.51 12.15
C ASN A 119 4.37 2.43 11.73
N LYS A 120 3.98 2.38 10.45
CA LYS A 120 3.10 1.32 9.96
C LYS A 120 3.76 -0.05 10.07
N ARG A 121 5.04 -0.17 9.71
CA ARG A 121 5.81 -1.41 9.82
C ARG A 121 5.97 -1.86 11.27
N MET A 122 6.24 -0.94 12.19
CA MET A 122 6.32 -1.20 13.63
C MET A 122 4.95 -1.53 14.21
N THR A 123 3.87 -0.91 13.76
CA THR A 123 2.52 -1.29 14.22
C THR A 123 2.15 -2.68 13.70
N SER A 124 2.60 -3.04 12.49
CA SER A 124 2.38 -4.37 11.90
C SER A 124 3.28 -5.46 12.51
N ALA A 125 4.50 -5.11 12.95
CA ALA A 125 5.49 -6.06 13.47
C ALA A 125 5.55 -6.11 15.02
N VAL A 126 5.32 -4.98 15.69
CA VAL A 126 5.41 -4.76 17.15
C VAL A 126 4.03 -4.41 17.75
N GLY A 127 2.97 -4.41 16.93
CA GLY A 127 1.60 -4.29 17.41
C GLY A 127 1.26 -5.30 18.51
N ILE A 128 0.26 -4.99 19.35
CA ILE A 128 -0.16 -5.74 20.56
C ILE A 128 0.95 -5.95 21.61
N LEU A 129 2.16 -6.38 21.24
CA LEU A 129 3.31 -6.61 22.13
C LEU A 129 3.68 -5.37 22.92
N GLY A 130 3.70 -4.18 22.31
CA GLY A 130 3.91 -2.92 23.04
C GLY A 130 2.80 -2.60 24.04
N ALA A 131 1.55 -2.95 23.75
CA ALA A 131 0.43 -2.80 24.69
C ALA A 131 0.48 -3.86 25.80
N LEU A 132 0.87 -5.09 25.48
CA LEU A 132 1.01 -6.20 26.42
C LEU A 132 2.12 -5.97 27.46
N THR A 133 3.12 -5.13 27.20
CA THR A 133 4.15 -4.78 28.19
C THR A 133 3.74 -3.61 29.07
N ILE A 134 2.97 -2.66 28.54
CA ILE A 134 2.49 -1.48 29.29
C ILE A 134 1.35 -1.84 30.24
N ILE A 135 0.42 -2.72 29.83
CA ILE A 135 -0.74 -3.11 30.66
C ILE A 135 -0.33 -3.75 32.01
N PRO A 136 0.62 -4.70 32.09
CA PRO A 136 1.10 -5.25 33.36
C PRO A 136 1.76 -4.19 34.25
N LEU A 137 2.53 -3.27 33.66
CA LEU A 137 3.14 -2.16 34.40
C LEU A 137 2.09 -1.25 35.03
N ILE A 138 1.02 -0.96 34.29
CA ILE A 138 -0.13 -0.20 34.80
C ILE A 138 -0.83 -0.97 35.92
N MET A 139 -1.09 -2.27 35.76
CA MET A 139 -1.71 -3.09 36.82
C MET A 139 -0.86 -3.13 38.09
N VAL A 140 0.46 -3.30 37.95
CA VAL A 140 1.38 -3.28 39.10
C VAL A 140 1.38 -1.92 39.78
N TYR A 141 1.41 -0.82 39.01
CA TYR A 141 1.33 0.53 39.56
C TYR A 141 0.05 0.76 40.36
N TYR A 142 -1.13 0.44 39.79
CA TYR A 142 -2.40 0.55 40.50
C TYR A 142 -2.49 -0.40 41.70
N GLY A 143 -1.93 -1.60 41.61
CA GLY A 143 -1.86 -2.55 42.72
C GLY A 143 -1.00 -2.02 43.88
N CYS A 144 0.14 -1.41 43.57
CA CYS A 144 1.01 -0.76 44.56
C CYS A 144 0.32 0.41 45.25
N GLU A 145 -0.32 1.31 44.50
CA GLU A 145 -1.15 2.41 45.01
C GLU A 145 -2.24 1.89 45.97
N TYR A 146 -2.99 0.87 45.53
CA TYR A 146 -4.06 0.28 46.33
C TYR A 146 -3.55 -0.32 47.65
N MET A 147 -2.45 -1.09 47.61
CA MET A 147 -1.85 -1.66 48.81
C MET A 147 -1.29 -0.59 49.75
N ALA A 148 -0.68 0.48 49.20
CA ALA A 148 -0.17 1.60 49.99
C ALA A 148 -1.30 2.30 50.77
N ARG A 149 -2.41 2.64 50.09
CA ARG A 149 -3.60 3.23 50.74
C ARG A 149 -4.19 2.32 51.81
N LYS A 150 -4.30 1.01 51.54
CA LYS A 150 -4.80 0.04 52.52
C LYS A 150 -3.93 -0.02 53.78
N ARG A 151 -2.60 0.03 53.64
CA ARG A 151 -1.65 0.06 54.77
C ARG A 151 -1.75 1.38 55.55
N GLN A 152 -1.98 2.50 54.88
CA GLN A 152 -2.16 3.80 55.53
C GLN A 152 -3.41 3.82 56.40
N VAL A 153 -4.55 3.38 55.87
CA VAL A 153 -5.82 3.26 56.62
C VAL A 153 -5.65 2.39 57.86
N LYS A 154 -4.98 1.24 57.74
CA LYS A 154 -4.76 0.34 58.88
C LYS A 154 -3.92 1.00 59.98
N ARG A 155 -2.84 1.71 59.63
CA ARG A 155 -1.97 2.41 60.59
C ARG A 155 -2.72 3.51 61.33
N ILE A 156 -3.47 4.33 60.59
CA ILE A 156 -4.26 5.43 61.18
C ILE A 156 -5.39 4.87 62.06
N GLY A 157 -6.10 3.84 61.59
CA GLY A 157 -7.17 3.20 62.37
C GLY A 157 -6.67 2.61 63.70
N GLN A 158 -5.49 1.97 63.70
CA GLN A 158 -4.87 1.47 64.93
C GLN A 158 -4.49 2.60 65.89
N GLN A 159 -3.85 3.67 65.39
CA GLN A 159 -3.50 4.84 66.21
C GLN A 159 -4.72 5.52 66.82
N VAL A 160 -5.82 5.65 66.07
CA VAL A 160 -7.06 6.26 66.58
C VAL A 160 -7.74 5.36 67.61
N SER A 161 -7.78 4.04 67.37
CA SER A 161 -8.37 3.09 68.31
C SER A 161 -7.64 3.05 69.66
N GLU A 162 -6.31 3.09 69.64
CA GLU A 162 -5.49 3.09 70.86
C GLU A 162 -5.59 4.42 71.62
N ASN A 163 -5.56 5.55 70.92
CA ASN A 163 -5.58 6.86 71.56
C ASN A 163 -6.98 7.27 72.09
N GLN A 164 -8.05 6.84 71.42
CA GLN A 164 -9.43 7.25 71.77
C GLN A 164 -10.26 6.15 72.43
N ASN A 165 -9.74 4.92 72.56
CA ASN A 165 -10.43 3.77 73.16
C ASN A 165 -11.82 3.49 72.54
N VAL A 166 -11.96 3.71 71.22
CA VAL A 166 -13.19 3.54 70.44
C VAL A 166 -12.97 2.49 69.36
N SER A 167 -13.99 1.68 69.03
CA SER A 167 -13.92 0.75 67.89
C SER A 167 -14.04 1.53 66.57
N VAL A 168 -12.96 1.55 65.79
CA VAL A 168 -12.88 2.35 64.55
C VAL A 168 -13.35 1.55 63.33
N ASP A 169 -14.31 2.12 62.59
CA ASP A 169 -14.72 1.60 61.28
C ASP A 169 -13.68 1.96 60.20
N SER A 170 -13.24 0.95 59.45
CA SER A 170 -12.25 1.09 58.39
C SER A 170 -12.80 1.85 57.17
N GLN A 171 -14.12 1.90 56.98
CA GLN A 171 -14.77 2.65 55.90
C GLN A 171 -14.74 4.16 56.18
N ALA A 172 -15.02 4.56 57.43
CA ALA A 172 -14.95 5.95 57.87
C ALA A 172 -13.54 6.56 57.70
N VAL A 173 -12.48 5.81 58.08
CA VAL A 173 -11.09 6.26 57.92
C VAL A 173 -10.69 6.39 56.45
N LYS A 174 -11.22 5.52 55.57
CA LYS A 174 -10.98 5.65 54.12
C LYS A 174 -11.60 6.93 53.55
N ASN A 175 -12.83 7.26 53.92
CA ASN A 175 -13.52 8.43 53.40
C ASN A 175 -12.83 9.74 53.80
N LEU A 176 -12.24 9.79 55.00
CA LEU A 176 -11.47 10.94 55.49
C LEU A 176 -10.10 11.14 54.79
N LEU A 177 -9.62 10.15 54.04
CA LEU A 177 -8.33 10.19 53.34
C LEU A 177 -8.47 10.44 51.83
N VAL A 178 -9.70 10.61 51.33
CA VAL A 178 -10.02 10.81 49.91
C VAL A 178 -10.42 12.26 49.59
N ASP A 179 -10.68 13.09 50.61
CA ASP A 179 -10.77 14.56 50.52
C ASP A 179 -9.37 15.21 50.52
#